data_AF-A0A8D2J421-F1
#
_entry.id   AF-A0A8D2J421-F1
#
_cell.length_a   1.000
_cell.length_b   1.000
_cell.length_c   1.000
_cell.angle_alpha   90.00
_cell.angle_beta   90.00
_cell.angle_gamma   90.00
#
_symmetry.space_group_name_H-M   'P 1'
#
loop_
_entity.id
_entity.type
_entity.pdbx_description
1 polymer ?
#
loop_
_entity_poly.entity_id
_entity_poly.type
_entity_poly.pdbx_seq_one_letter_code
_entity_poly.pdbx_strand_id
1 'polypeptide(L)'
;MTLGNINKALIDRIIRVDHAGEFGANRIYAGQMAVLGRSSIGPLIRQMWDQEKDHLKKFNELMILYRVRPSALLPFWNLTGFLLGAGTALLGKEGAMACTVAVEDSISHHYNNQIRTLMEEDPEKYKELLETIKKFRDEEIEHHDIGLDHDAELSCSGFEACANFALEMIVVAKKVASLSPLETSVI
;
A
#
# COMPACT_ATOMS: atom_id res chain seq x y z
N MET A 1 13.96 -20.55 -10.54
CA MET A 1 13.12 -20.99 -9.40
C MET A 1 12.45 -22.33 -9.71
N THR A 2 12.86 -23.41 -9.03
CA THR A 2 12.08 -24.64 -8.96
C THR A 2 10.86 -24.39 -8.07
N LEU A 3 9.66 -24.41 -8.63
CA LEU A 3 8.36 -24.24 -7.94
C LEU A 3 8.02 -25.40 -6.97
N GLY A 4 9.02 -26.11 -6.46
CA GLY A 4 8.84 -27.27 -5.58
C GLY A 4 8.37 -26.84 -4.19
N ASN A 5 7.14 -27.24 -3.83
CA ASN A 5 6.51 -27.07 -2.51
C ASN A 5 6.51 -25.64 -1.94
N ILE A 6 6.13 -24.66 -2.77
CA ILE A 6 5.74 -23.34 -2.27
C ILE A 6 4.41 -23.45 -1.53
N ASN A 7 4.31 -22.81 -0.35
CA ASN A 7 3.04 -22.65 0.35
C ASN A 7 2.14 -21.69 -0.44
N LYS A 8 1.39 -22.25 -1.39
CA LYS A 8 0.59 -21.50 -2.36
C LYS A 8 -0.43 -20.58 -1.69
N ALA A 9 -1.06 -21.03 -0.61
CA ALA A 9 -2.04 -20.21 0.12
C ALA A 9 -1.38 -18.99 0.79
N LEU A 10 -0.18 -19.17 1.37
CA LEU A 10 0.59 -18.07 1.95
C LEU A 10 0.97 -17.03 0.88
N ILE A 11 1.53 -17.48 -0.24
CA ILE A 11 1.98 -16.59 -1.32
C ILE A 11 0.82 -15.87 -2.00
N ASP A 12 -0.30 -16.57 -2.23
CA ASP A 12 -1.52 -15.99 -2.80
C ASP A 12 -2.12 -14.90 -1.91
N ARG A 13 -1.93 -15.01 -0.59
CA ARG A 13 -2.36 -14.01 0.37
C ARG A 13 -1.42 -12.80 0.36
N ILE A 14 -0.11 -13.04 0.51
CA ILE A 14 0.92 -11.98 0.55
C ILE A 14 0.81 -11.09 -0.68
N ILE A 15 1.00 -11.67 -1.88
CA ILE A 15 1.09 -10.89 -3.13
C ILE A 15 -0.22 -10.15 -3.41
N ARG A 16 -1.37 -10.75 -3.08
CA ARG A 16 -2.69 -10.11 -3.32
C ARG A 16 -2.96 -8.94 -2.38
N VAL A 17 -2.58 -9.07 -1.11
CA VAL A 17 -2.72 -7.99 -0.14
C VAL A 17 -1.80 -6.84 -0.53
N ASP A 18 -0.53 -7.13 -0.82
CA ASP A 18 0.45 -6.11 -1.22
C ASP A 18 0.02 -5.41 -2.50
N HIS A 19 -0.32 -6.17 -3.55
CA HIS A 19 -0.83 -5.59 -4.80
C HIS A 19 -2.05 -4.68 -4.55
N ALA A 20 -2.96 -5.03 -3.63
CA ALA A 20 -4.10 -4.19 -3.31
C ALA A 20 -3.68 -2.91 -2.54
N GLY A 21 -2.71 -3.02 -1.63
CA GLY A 21 -2.11 -1.90 -0.91
C GLY A 21 -1.44 -0.91 -1.86
N GLU A 22 -0.51 -1.41 -2.68
CA GLU A 22 0.22 -0.63 -3.70
C GLU A 22 -0.71 0.05 -4.70
N PHE A 23 -1.76 -0.66 -5.11
CA PHE A 23 -2.77 -0.09 -5.97
C PHE A 23 -3.52 1.04 -5.25
N GLY A 24 -3.89 0.86 -3.98
CA GLY A 24 -4.50 1.89 -3.14
C GLY A 24 -3.62 3.14 -3.00
N ALA A 25 -2.35 2.96 -2.64
CA ALA A 25 -1.36 4.03 -2.50
C ALA A 25 -1.23 4.84 -3.80
N ASN A 26 -1.07 4.17 -4.94
CA ASN A 26 -1.04 4.80 -6.26
C ASN A 26 -2.28 5.66 -6.55
N ARG A 27 -3.45 5.26 -6.05
CA ARG A 27 -4.71 6.01 -6.22
C ARG A 27 -4.77 7.21 -5.28
N ILE A 28 -4.26 7.10 -4.07
CA ILE A 28 -4.11 8.21 -3.12
C ILE A 28 -3.18 9.28 -3.70
N TYR A 29 -1.99 8.90 -4.16
CA TYR A 29 -1.06 9.84 -4.81
C TYR A 29 -1.67 10.49 -6.06
N ALA A 30 -2.43 9.73 -6.87
CA ALA A 30 -3.15 10.29 -8.01
C ALA A 30 -4.17 11.36 -7.58
N GLY A 31 -4.87 11.15 -6.47
CA GLY A 31 -5.79 12.11 -5.87
C GLY A 31 -5.06 13.35 -5.35
N GLN A 32 -3.97 13.17 -4.60
CA GLN A 32 -3.15 14.27 -4.11
C GLN A 32 -2.60 15.12 -5.26
N MET A 33 -2.09 14.48 -6.32
CA MET A 33 -1.57 15.16 -7.51
C MET A 33 -2.64 15.91 -8.30
N ALA A 34 -3.90 15.45 -8.27
CA ALA A 34 -5.00 16.16 -8.91
C ALA A 34 -5.27 17.53 -8.24
N VAL A 35 -4.96 17.66 -6.94
CA VAL A 35 -5.22 18.87 -6.16
C VAL A 35 -3.94 19.72 -5.99
N LEU A 36 -2.86 19.11 -5.53
CA LEU A 36 -1.61 19.79 -5.17
C LEU A 36 -0.53 19.72 -6.26
N GLY A 37 -0.78 19.07 -7.39
CA GLY A 37 0.24 18.82 -8.42
C GLY A 37 0.86 20.07 -9.06
N ARG A 38 0.23 21.25 -8.93
CA ARG A 38 0.74 22.55 -9.38
C ARG A 38 1.24 23.45 -8.24
N SER A 39 1.17 22.99 -7.00
CA SER A 39 1.68 23.70 -5.84
C SER A 39 3.20 23.51 -5.68
N SER A 40 3.81 24.17 -4.70
CA SER A 40 5.22 24.01 -4.37
C SER A 40 5.60 22.59 -3.92
N ILE A 41 4.66 21.80 -3.36
CA ILE A 41 4.90 20.41 -2.94
C ILE A 41 4.67 19.39 -4.06
N GLY A 42 4.09 19.80 -5.19
CA GLY A 42 3.77 18.92 -6.31
C GLY A 42 4.96 18.10 -6.86
N PRO A 43 6.18 18.64 -6.97
CA PRO A 43 7.36 17.87 -7.36
C PRO A 43 7.72 16.75 -6.38
N LEU A 44 7.59 16.99 -5.07
CA LEU A 44 7.88 15.97 -4.04
C LEU A 44 6.87 14.82 -4.11
N ILE A 45 5.57 15.15 -4.11
CA ILE A 45 4.49 14.15 -4.23
C ILE A 45 4.66 13.31 -5.50
N ARG A 46 5.08 13.94 -6.60
CA ARG A 46 5.37 13.22 -7.86
C ARG A 46 6.54 12.26 -7.72
N GLN A 47 7.62 12.66 -7.06
CA GLN A 47 8.78 11.80 -6.85
C GLN A 47 8.40 10.54 -6.06
N MET A 48 7.67 10.70 -4.96
CA MET A 48 7.19 9.58 -4.15
C MET A 48 6.25 8.70 -4.96
N TRP A 49 5.28 9.30 -5.66
CA TRP A 49 4.35 8.56 -6.51
C TRP A 49 5.03 7.79 -7.65
N ASP A 50 6.14 8.29 -8.20
CA ASP A 50 6.87 7.57 -9.24
C ASP A 50 7.56 6.31 -8.67
N GLN A 51 7.99 6.31 -7.40
CA GLN A 51 8.47 5.11 -6.70
C GLN A 51 7.34 4.09 -6.46
N GLU A 52 6.19 4.56 -5.99
CA GLU A 52 4.98 3.73 -5.80
C GLU A 52 4.52 3.01 -7.09
N LYS A 53 4.70 3.64 -8.24
CA LYS A 53 4.38 3.00 -9.53
C LYS A 53 5.31 1.82 -9.81
N ASP A 54 6.57 1.90 -9.39
CA ASP A 54 7.53 0.81 -9.54
C ASP A 54 7.19 -0.35 -8.59
N HIS A 55 6.72 -0.06 -7.38
CA HIS A 55 6.21 -1.08 -6.46
C HIS A 55 5.01 -1.82 -7.04
N LEU A 56 3.97 -1.08 -7.46
CA LEU A 56 2.79 -1.66 -8.09
C LEU A 56 3.15 -2.46 -9.34
N LYS A 57 4.06 -1.96 -10.17
CA LYS A 57 4.57 -2.69 -11.34
C LYS A 57 5.20 -4.01 -10.92
N LYS A 58 6.03 -4.01 -9.88
CA LYS A 58 6.66 -5.24 -9.38
C LYS A 58 5.63 -6.24 -8.88
N PHE A 59 4.61 -5.81 -8.15
CA PHE A 59 3.56 -6.73 -7.72
C PHE A 59 2.70 -7.24 -8.88
N ASN A 60 2.47 -6.46 -9.93
CA ASN A 60 1.86 -6.97 -11.16
C ASN A 60 2.67 -8.12 -11.78
N GLU A 61 3.99 -7.99 -11.82
CA GLU A 61 4.89 -9.07 -12.29
C GLU A 61 4.79 -10.31 -11.39
N LEU A 62 4.80 -10.12 -10.06
CA LEU A 62 4.67 -11.20 -9.08
C LEU A 62 3.30 -11.90 -9.17
N MET A 63 2.23 -11.15 -9.37
CA MET A 63 0.88 -11.70 -9.59
C MET A 63 0.85 -12.66 -10.78
N ILE A 64 1.49 -12.31 -11.89
CA ILE A 64 1.59 -13.16 -13.08
C ILE A 64 2.48 -14.37 -12.79
N LEU A 65 3.68 -14.15 -12.23
CA LEU A 65 4.67 -15.19 -11.94
C LEU A 65 4.09 -16.30 -11.07
N TYR A 66 3.42 -15.90 -9.98
CA TYR A 66 2.84 -16.84 -9.03
C TYR A 66 1.41 -17.25 -9.39
N ARG A 67 0.80 -16.69 -10.45
CA ARG A 67 -0.60 -16.93 -10.85
C ARG A 67 -1.57 -16.62 -9.72
N VAL A 68 -1.39 -15.47 -9.09
CA VAL A 68 -2.27 -14.95 -8.03
C VAL A 68 -3.42 -14.21 -8.70
N ARG A 69 -4.63 -14.37 -8.19
CA ARG A 69 -5.79 -13.62 -8.69
C ARG A 69 -5.89 -12.26 -7.99
N PRO A 70 -6.22 -11.17 -8.70
CA PRO A 70 -6.40 -9.88 -8.04
C PRO A 70 -7.53 -9.89 -7.00
N SER A 71 -7.53 -8.90 -6.11
CA SER A 71 -8.66 -8.71 -5.19
C SER A 71 -9.92 -8.28 -5.95
N ALA A 72 -11.07 -8.84 -5.60
CA ALA A 72 -12.36 -8.44 -6.17
C ALA A 72 -12.74 -6.99 -5.82
N LEU A 73 -12.15 -6.44 -4.74
CA LEU A 73 -12.39 -5.07 -4.28
C LEU A 73 -11.52 -4.00 -4.97
N LEU A 74 -10.69 -4.35 -5.96
CA LEU A 74 -9.88 -3.36 -6.68
C LEU A 74 -10.69 -2.17 -7.23
N PRO A 75 -11.90 -2.33 -7.82
CA PRO A 75 -12.70 -1.19 -8.26
C PRO A 75 -13.10 -0.25 -7.12
N PHE A 76 -13.32 -0.80 -5.92
CA PHE A 76 -13.61 -0.01 -4.73
C PHE A 76 -12.39 0.79 -4.29
N TRP A 77 -11.21 0.16 -4.17
CA TRP A 77 -9.94 0.84 -3.86
C TRP A 77 -9.57 1.91 -4.88
N ASN A 78 -9.90 1.69 -6.15
CA ASN A 78 -9.67 2.65 -7.23
C ASN A 78 -10.36 4.00 -6.99
N LEU A 79 -11.60 3.94 -6.50
CA LEU A 79 -12.41 5.11 -6.22
C LEU A 79 -12.04 5.72 -4.87
N THR A 80 -12.01 4.90 -3.82
CA THR A 80 -11.86 5.38 -2.44
C THR A 80 -10.45 5.90 -2.15
N GLY A 81 -9.41 5.25 -2.69
CA GLY A 81 -8.04 5.76 -2.60
C GLY A 81 -7.89 7.13 -3.25
N PHE A 82 -8.47 7.32 -4.44
CA PHE A 82 -8.44 8.62 -5.12
C PHE A 82 -9.20 9.70 -4.34
N LEU A 83 -10.40 9.40 -3.86
CA LEU A 83 -11.19 10.35 -3.08
C LEU A 83 -10.51 10.71 -1.77
N LEU A 84 -9.89 9.74 -1.09
CA LEU A 84 -9.11 9.96 0.12
C LEU A 84 -7.94 10.91 -0.16
N GLY A 85 -7.10 10.60 -1.16
CA GLY A 85 -5.94 11.43 -1.50
C GLY A 85 -6.31 12.83 -1.98
N ALA A 86 -7.37 12.96 -2.78
CA ALA A 86 -7.85 14.29 -3.20
C ALA A 86 -8.47 15.06 -2.02
N GLY A 87 -9.26 14.38 -1.17
CA GLY A 87 -9.90 14.98 -0.01
C GLY A 87 -8.91 15.51 1.02
N THR A 88 -7.86 14.73 1.32
CA THR A 88 -6.82 15.14 2.26
C THR A 88 -5.93 16.24 1.67
N ALA A 89 -5.67 16.20 0.37
CA ALA A 89 -4.94 17.28 -0.33
C ALA A 89 -5.72 18.60 -0.41
N LEU A 90 -7.05 18.57 -0.39
CA LEU A 90 -7.87 19.79 -0.27
C LEU A 90 -7.70 20.48 1.09
N LEU A 91 -7.24 19.76 2.11
CA LEU A 91 -6.91 20.32 3.43
C LEU A 91 -5.51 20.95 3.45
N GLY A 92 -4.79 20.93 2.33
CA GLY A 92 -3.44 21.51 2.21
C GLY A 92 -2.34 20.47 2.18
N LYS A 93 -1.10 20.97 2.23
CA LYS A 93 0.13 20.16 2.22
C LYS A 93 0.14 19.20 3.41
N GLU A 94 -0.17 19.74 4.59
CA GLU A 94 -0.16 19.03 5.87
C GLU A 94 -1.14 17.86 5.86
N GLY A 95 -2.35 18.07 5.32
CA GLY A 95 -3.35 17.01 5.18
C GLY A 95 -2.93 15.91 4.21
N ALA A 96 -2.32 16.26 3.07
CA ALA A 96 -1.77 15.28 2.14
C ALA A 96 -0.64 14.45 2.78
N MET A 97 0.32 15.10 3.43
CA MET A 97 1.45 14.41 4.09
C MET A 97 0.99 13.54 5.25
N ALA A 98 0.02 13.99 6.04
CA ALA A 98 -0.65 13.19 7.05
C ALA A 98 -1.28 11.90 6.49
N CYS A 99 -1.95 12.00 5.33
CA CYS A 99 -2.50 10.84 4.65
C CYS A 99 -1.40 9.87 4.20
N THR A 100 -0.30 10.39 3.65
CA THR A 100 0.88 9.62 3.28
C THR A 100 1.44 8.87 4.48
N VAL A 101 1.77 9.57 5.58
CA VAL A 101 2.28 8.97 6.83
C VAL A 101 1.42 7.80 7.31
N ALA A 102 0.10 7.99 7.38
CA ALA A 102 -0.81 6.95 7.86
C ALA A 102 -0.87 5.72 6.93
N VAL A 103 -0.72 5.91 5.63
CA VAL A 103 -0.72 4.82 4.65
C VAL A 103 0.61 4.07 4.68
N GLU A 104 1.73 4.77 4.64
CA GLU A 104 3.06 4.14 4.58
C GLU A 104 3.40 3.43 5.90
N ASP A 105 2.96 3.95 7.06
CA ASP A 105 3.07 3.23 8.33
C ASP A 105 2.29 1.89 8.28
N SER A 106 1.08 1.91 7.72
CA SER A 106 0.28 0.69 7.59
C SER A 106 0.89 -0.31 6.59
N ILE A 107 1.45 0.15 5.47
CA ILE A 107 2.10 -0.70 4.47
C ILE A 107 3.40 -1.30 5.04
N SER A 108 4.27 -0.46 5.62
CA SER A 108 5.52 -0.91 6.24
C SER A 108 5.29 -1.88 7.40
N HIS A 109 4.25 -1.67 8.22
CA HIS A 109 3.81 -2.63 9.24
C HIS A 109 3.37 -3.97 8.62
N HIS A 110 2.70 -3.93 7.46
CA HIS A 110 2.34 -5.14 6.75
C HIS A 110 3.56 -5.90 6.24
N TYR A 111 4.48 -5.21 5.58
CA TYR A 111 5.73 -5.81 5.12
C TYR A 111 6.55 -6.42 6.25
N ASN A 112 6.67 -5.75 7.40
CA ASN A 112 7.34 -6.31 8.58
C ASN A 112 6.70 -7.63 9.05
N ASN A 113 5.37 -7.70 9.08
CA ASN A 113 4.66 -8.93 9.43
C ASN A 113 4.92 -10.06 8.42
N GLN A 114 4.88 -9.74 7.13
CA GLN A 114 5.12 -10.72 6.07
C GLN A 114 6.57 -11.21 6.06
N ILE A 115 7.54 -10.32 6.24
CA ILE A 115 8.97 -10.67 6.38
C ILE A 115 9.13 -11.69 7.50
N ARG A 116 8.55 -11.42 8.69
CA ARG A 116 8.57 -12.38 9.80
C ARG A 116 7.98 -13.73 9.41
N THR A 117 6.78 -13.74 8.81
CA THR A 117 6.13 -14.99 8.39
C THR A 117 6.96 -15.77 7.36
N LEU A 118 7.54 -15.10 6.37
CA LEU A 118 8.37 -15.76 5.35
C LEU A 118 9.69 -16.27 5.92
N MET A 119 10.28 -15.56 6.88
CA MET A 119 11.48 -15.99 7.61
C MET A 119 11.21 -17.21 8.52
N GLU A 120 10.03 -17.29 9.12
CA GLU A 120 9.61 -18.44 9.94
C GLU A 120 9.30 -19.68 9.10
N GLU A 121 8.76 -19.49 7.90
CA GLU A 121 8.38 -20.59 6.99
C GLU A 121 9.63 -21.25 6.37
N ASP A 122 10.41 -20.51 5.57
CA ASP A 122 11.63 -21.00 4.91
C ASP A 122 12.37 -19.83 4.21
N PRO A 123 13.38 -19.19 4.85
CA PRO A 123 13.96 -17.96 4.35
C PRO A 123 14.72 -18.14 3.02
N GLU A 124 15.34 -19.31 2.79
CA GLU A 124 16.06 -19.57 1.54
C GLU A 124 15.10 -19.85 0.38
N LYS A 125 13.97 -20.51 0.66
CA LYS A 125 12.93 -20.74 -0.35
C LYS A 125 12.28 -19.44 -0.83
N TYR A 126 12.10 -18.47 0.05
CA TYR A 126 11.43 -17.20 -0.26
C TYR A 126 12.38 -16.01 -0.43
N LYS A 127 13.69 -16.27 -0.61
CA LYS A 127 14.73 -15.25 -0.63
C LYS A 127 14.43 -14.05 -1.54
N GLU A 128 14.06 -14.29 -2.80
CA GLU A 128 13.80 -13.22 -3.76
C GLU A 128 12.58 -12.35 -3.37
N LEU A 129 11.53 -12.98 -2.84
CA LEU A 129 10.34 -12.27 -2.35
C LEU A 129 10.66 -11.48 -1.08
N LEU A 130 11.43 -12.07 -0.17
CA LEU A 130 11.93 -11.41 1.05
C LEU A 130 12.77 -10.18 0.73
N GLU A 131 13.68 -10.27 -0.23
CA GLU A 131 14.51 -9.13 -0.67
C GLU A 131 13.64 -8.02 -1.28
N THR A 132 12.65 -8.38 -2.09
CA THR A 132 11.70 -7.42 -2.67
C THR A 132 10.89 -6.70 -1.58
N ILE A 133 10.28 -7.45 -0.66
CA ILE A 133 9.44 -6.89 0.41
C ILE A 133 10.28 -6.04 1.37
N LYS A 134 11.51 -6.45 1.70
CA LYS A 134 12.41 -5.65 2.54
C LYS A 134 12.77 -4.32 1.88
N LYS A 135 13.09 -4.35 0.59
CA LYS A 135 13.40 -3.14 -0.18
C LYS A 135 12.22 -2.17 -0.12
N PHE A 136 11.01 -2.64 -0.45
CA PHE A 136 9.83 -1.77 -0.48
C PHE A 136 9.51 -1.23 0.91
N ARG A 137 9.56 -2.06 1.96
CA ARG A 137 9.43 -1.58 3.34
C ARG A 137 10.39 -0.43 3.67
N ASP A 138 11.65 -0.53 3.26
CA ASP A 138 12.62 0.53 3.56
C ASP A 138 12.31 1.82 2.79
N GLU A 139 11.78 1.71 1.56
CA GLU A 139 11.27 2.83 0.77
C GLU A 139 9.98 3.43 1.39
N GLU A 140 9.06 2.62 1.92
CA GLU A 140 7.87 3.09 2.65
C GLU A 140 8.24 3.90 3.89
N ILE A 141 9.26 3.45 4.62
CA ILE A 141 9.74 4.16 5.82
C ILE A 141 10.34 5.51 5.41
N GLU A 142 11.06 5.57 4.29
CA GLU A 142 11.55 6.84 3.75
C GLU A 142 10.39 7.78 3.40
N HIS A 143 9.33 7.30 2.75
CA HIS A 143 8.15 8.10 2.42
C HIS A 143 7.40 8.58 3.66
N HIS A 144 7.25 7.72 4.66
CA HIS A 144 6.72 8.05 5.97
C HIS A 144 7.51 9.21 6.61
N ASP A 145 8.83 9.09 6.66
CA ASP A 145 9.70 10.08 7.29
C ASP A 145 9.67 11.42 6.52
N ILE A 146 9.63 11.38 5.19
CA ILE A 146 9.39 12.57 4.36
C ILE A 146 8.05 13.23 4.74
N GLY A 147 7.00 12.43 4.93
CA GLY A 147 5.69 12.94 5.35
C GLY A 147 5.76 13.69 6.69
N LEU A 148 6.49 13.13 7.68
CA LEU A 148 6.72 13.78 8.97
C LEU A 148 7.53 15.08 8.85
N ASP A 149 8.62 15.06 8.08
CA ASP A 149 9.48 16.23 7.83
C ASP A 149 8.75 17.37 7.10
N HIS A 150 7.65 17.05 6.42
CA HIS A 150 6.79 18.01 5.71
C HIS A 150 5.52 18.38 6.48
N ASP A 151 5.61 18.43 7.82
CA ASP A 151 4.60 18.96 8.74
C ASP A 151 3.29 18.15 8.80
N ALA A 152 3.33 16.83 8.57
CA ALA A 152 2.14 15.97 8.73
C ALA A 152 1.46 16.13 10.11
N GLU A 153 2.26 16.33 11.17
CA GLU A 153 1.78 16.51 12.54
C GLU A 153 0.98 17.81 12.76
N LEU A 154 1.12 18.80 11.89
CA LEU A 154 0.38 20.06 11.95
C LEU A 154 -1.01 19.98 11.32
N SER A 155 -1.40 18.81 10.80
CA SER A 155 -2.73 18.59 10.26
C SER A 155 -3.81 18.79 11.34
N CYS A 156 -4.85 19.59 11.01
CA CYS A 156 -5.95 19.98 11.89
C CYS A 156 -6.71 18.77 12.47
N SER A 157 -7.47 18.97 13.56
CA SER A 157 -8.29 17.99 14.32
C SER A 157 -9.26 17.09 13.53
N GLY A 158 -9.42 17.27 12.22
CA GLY A 158 -10.05 16.30 11.32
C GLY A 158 -9.15 15.13 10.88
N PHE A 159 -7.86 15.17 11.23
CA PHE A 159 -6.82 14.20 10.91
C PHE A 159 -7.09 12.80 11.49
N GLU A 160 -7.43 12.68 12.78
CA GLU A 160 -7.73 11.38 13.40
C GLU A 160 -8.86 10.66 12.66
N ALA A 161 -9.90 11.37 12.23
CA ALA A 161 -11.01 10.78 11.50
C ALA A 161 -10.60 10.28 10.09
N CYS A 162 -9.75 11.03 9.38
CA CYS A 162 -9.26 10.62 8.05
C CYS A 162 -8.21 9.50 8.14
N ALA A 163 -7.29 9.57 9.10
CA ALA A 163 -6.30 8.52 9.36
C ALA A 163 -6.98 7.23 9.85
N ASN A 164 -7.96 7.32 10.75
CA ASN A 164 -8.75 6.16 11.17
C ASN A 164 -9.57 5.59 10.01
N PHE A 165 -10.14 6.43 9.15
CA PHE A 165 -10.85 5.95 7.95
C PHE A 165 -9.91 5.25 6.96
N ALA A 166 -8.71 5.80 6.72
CA ALA A 166 -7.68 5.16 5.91
C ALA A 166 -7.25 3.81 6.50
N LEU A 167 -6.99 3.77 7.81
CA LEU A 167 -6.65 2.55 8.55
C LEU A 167 -7.78 1.50 8.51
N GLU A 168 -9.03 1.90 8.74
CA GLU A 168 -10.18 0.99 8.64
C GLU A 168 -10.35 0.43 7.23
N MET A 169 -10.15 1.26 6.22
CA MET A 169 -10.20 0.85 4.81
C MET A 169 -9.10 -0.16 4.49
N ILE A 170 -7.89 0.03 5.02
CA ILE A 170 -6.80 -0.93 4.90
C ILE A 170 -7.09 -2.23 5.67
N VAL A 171 -7.68 -2.15 6.87
CA VAL A 171 -8.12 -3.33 7.65
C VAL A 171 -9.19 -4.12 6.91
N VAL A 172 -10.15 -3.45 6.27
CA VAL A 172 -11.16 -4.08 5.41
C VAL A 172 -10.53 -4.69 4.17
N ALA A 173 -9.58 -4.00 3.53
CA ALA A 173 -8.81 -4.53 2.41
C ALA A 173 -8.07 -5.81 2.80
N LYS A 174 -7.40 -5.81 3.95
CA LYS A 174 -6.68 -6.97 4.52
C LYS A 174 -7.63 -8.14 4.77
N LYS A 175 -8.77 -7.88 5.42
CA LYS A 175 -9.74 -8.93 5.71
C LYS A 175 -10.26 -9.54 4.42
N VAL A 176 -10.67 -8.74 3.46
CA VAL A 176 -11.28 -9.23 2.21
C VAL A 176 -10.26 -9.84 1.25
N ALA A 177 -9.04 -9.31 1.17
CA ALA A 177 -7.97 -9.89 0.34
C ALA A 177 -7.40 -11.20 0.93
N SER A 178 -7.58 -11.45 2.23
CA SER A 178 -7.25 -12.73 2.86
C SER A 178 -8.33 -13.81 2.71
N LEU A 179 -9.54 -13.45 2.27
CA LEU A 179 -10.64 -14.39 2.06
C LEU A 179 -10.37 -15.27 0.83
N SER A 180 -10.73 -16.55 0.95
CA SER A 180 -10.70 -17.47 -0.18
C SER A 180 -11.72 -17.06 -1.26
N PRO A 181 -11.57 -17.53 -2.52
CA PRO A 181 -12.55 -17.29 -3.58
C PRO A 181 -13.98 -17.75 -3.25
N LEU A 182 -14.14 -18.67 -2.28
CA LEU A 182 -15.44 -19.16 -1.82
C LEU A 182 -16.11 -18.15 -0.86
N GLU A 183 -15.33 -17.46 -0.04
CA GLU A 183 -15.82 -16.51 0.97
C GLU A 183 -16.14 -15.13 0.39
N THR A 184 -15.55 -14.78 -0.76
CA THR A 184 -15.84 -13.52 -1.50
C THR A 184 -17.14 -13.56 -2.30
N SER A 185 -17.81 -14.71 -2.39
CA SER A 185 -19.11 -14.86 -3.07
C SER A 185 -20.33 -14.51 -2.18
N VAL A 186 -20.08 -14.14 -0.92
CA VAL A 186 -21.11 -13.92 0.12
C VAL A 186 -21.19 -12.44 0.56
N ILE A 187 -20.38 -11.55 -0.04
CA ILE A 187 -20.47 -10.09 0.13
C ILE A 187 -21.05 -9.51 -1.16
#